data_AF-X1IK04-F1
#
_entry.id   AF-X1IK04-F1
#
_cell.length_a   1.000
_cell.length_b   1.000
_cell.length_c   1.000
_cell.angle_alpha   90.00
_cell.angle_beta   90.00
_cell.angle_gamma   90.00
#
_symmetry.space_group_name_H-M   'P 1'
#
loop_
_entity.id
_entity.type
_entity.pdbx_description
1 polymer ?
#
loop_
_entity_poly.entity_id
_entity_poly.type
_entity_poly.pdbx_seq_one_letter_code
_entity_poly.pdbx_strand_id
1 'polypeptide(L)'
;MLELNISELKLNSPLILASGILGVSYSSMKKLIDAGLGAITTKSIGPKSRTGYKNPSIIEVYPGTFLNSVGLGNPGIDNFIT
;
A
#
# COMPACT_ATOMS: atom_id res chain seq x y z
N MET A 1 9.82 -8.90 -21.93
CA MET A 1 10.61 -7.99 -21.07
C MET A 1 9.65 -6.92 -20.57
N LEU A 2 9.52 -6.72 -19.26
CA LEU A 2 8.55 -5.78 -18.67
C LEU A 2 9.24 -4.57 -17.99
N GLU A 3 10.55 -4.44 -18.11
CA GLU A 3 11.28 -3.30 -17.55
C GLU A 3 10.89 -1.97 -18.21
N LEU A 4 10.95 -0.88 -17.45
CA LEU A 4 10.56 0.45 -17.88
C LEU A 4 11.19 1.53 -17.02
N ASN A 5 11.17 2.77 -17.54
CA ASN A 5 11.55 3.96 -16.79
C ASN A 5 10.29 4.81 -16.53
N ILE A 6 10.09 5.23 -15.27
CA ILE A 6 9.04 6.17 -14.86
C ILE A 6 9.71 7.33 -14.13
N SER A 7 9.65 8.53 -14.71
CA SER A 7 10.44 9.69 -14.24
C SER A 7 11.92 9.30 -14.12
N GLU A 8 12.54 9.43 -12.95
CA GLU A 8 13.93 9.07 -12.69
C GLU A 8 14.12 7.61 -12.22
N LEU A 9 13.03 6.84 -12.09
CA LEU A 9 13.06 5.46 -11.58
C LEU A 9 13.18 4.46 -12.73
N LYS A 10 14.17 3.57 -12.65
CA LYS A 10 14.26 2.36 -13.49
C LYS A 10 13.65 1.18 -12.75
N LEU A 11 12.58 0.61 -13.28
CA LEU A 11 11.84 -0.51 -12.68
C LEU A 11 12.03 -1.78 -13.50
N ASN A 12 12.19 -2.91 -12.82
CA ASN A 12 12.28 -4.24 -13.43
C ASN A 12 10.89 -4.81 -13.84
N SER A 13 9.81 -4.15 -13.44
CA SER A 13 8.41 -4.53 -13.65
C SER A 13 7.52 -3.28 -13.57
N PRO A 14 6.42 -3.19 -14.34
CA PRO A 14 5.48 -2.06 -14.29
C PRO A 14 4.49 -2.20 -13.13
N LEU A 15 4.53 -3.31 -12.40
CA LEU A 15 3.61 -3.57 -11.29
C LEU A 15 4.01 -2.73 -10.08
N ILE A 16 3.14 -1.80 -9.72
CA ILE A 16 3.30 -0.92 -8.56
C ILE A 16 2.17 -1.19 -7.58
N LEU A 17 2.50 -1.41 -6.30
CA LEU A 17 1.48 -1.61 -5.27
C LEU A 17 0.61 -0.36 -5.12
N ALA A 18 -0.71 -0.53 -5.17
CA ALA A 18 -1.65 0.55 -4.89
C ALA A 18 -1.58 0.97 -3.41
N SER A 19 -1.58 2.29 -3.17
CA SER A 19 -1.65 2.81 -1.80
C SER A 19 -2.86 2.25 -1.07
N GLY A 20 -2.66 1.89 0.21
CA GLY A 20 -3.72 1.36 1.04
C GLY A 20 -3.82 -0.16 1.08
N ILE A 21 -3.11 -0.87 0.21
CA ILE A 21 -3.10 -2.33 0.15
C ILE A 21 -1.71 -2.82 0.58
N LEU A 22 -1.60 -3.45 1.75
CA LEU A 22 -0.37 -4.09 2.29
C LEU A 22 0.90 -3.20 2.43
N GLY A 23 0.88 -1.94 2.01
CA GLY A 23 2.02 -1.00 2.06
C GLY A 23 2.18 -0.26 3.39
N VAL A 24 1.98 -0.92 4.54
CA VAL A 24 2.11 -0.29 5.88
C VAL A 24 3.35 -0.78 6.63
N SER A 25 3.63 -2.09 6.62
CA SER A 25 4.77 -2.67 7.34
C SER A 25 5.90 -3.02 6.38
N TYR A 26 7.14 -2.87 6.85
CA TYR A 26 8.33 -3.29 6.10
C TYR A 26 8.24 -4.75 5.65
N SER A 27 7.79 -5.65 6.53
CA SER A 27 7.72 -7.08 6.24
C SER A 27 6.78 -7.41 5.08
N SER A 28 5.62 -6.74 4.98
CA SER A 28 4.69 -6.92 3.87
C SER A 28 5.26 -6.34 2.58
N MET A 29 5.86 -5.15 2.65
CA MET A 29 6.48 -4.51 1.48
C MET A 29 7.65 -5.32 0.93
N LYS A 30 8.52 -5.84 1.79
CA LYS A 30 9.65 -6.68 1.39
C LYS A 30 9.20 -7.94 0.66
N LYS A 31 8.20 -8.64 1.18
CA LYS A 31 7.61 -9.82 0.52
C LYS A 31 7.08 -9.52 -0.87
N LEU A 32 6.47 -8.36 -1.08
CA LEU A 32 5.91 -7.98 -2.37
C LEU A 32 6.99 -7.59 -3.39
N ILE A 33 8.04 -6.88 -2.97
CA ILE A 33 9.21 -6.64 -3.84
C ILE A 33 9.87 -7.96 -4.23
N ASP A 34 10.07 -8.88 -3.28
CA ASP A 34 10.66 -10.18 -3.54
C ASP A 34 9.79 -11.05 -4.46
N ALA A 35 8.47 -10.80 -4.50
CA ALA A 35 7.54 -11.43 -5.42
C ALA A 35 7.55 -10.81 -6.85
N GLY A 36 8.35 -9.78 -7.10
CA GLY A 36 8.55 -9.20 -8.43
C GLY A 36 7.78 -7.91 -8.72
N LEU A 37 7.27 -7.22 -7.70
CA LEU A 37 6.80 -5.84 -7.89
C LEU A 37 7.99 -4.93 -8.23
N GLY A 38 7.76 -4.00 -9.16
CA GLY A 38 8.78 -3.02 -9.54
C GLY A 38 8.92 -1.90 -8.53
N ALA A 39 7.82 -1.48 -7.91
CA ALA A 39 7.81 -0.48 -6.85
C ALA A 39 6.61 -0.65 -5.91
N ILE A 40 6.63 0.10 -4.81
CA ILE A 40 5.55 0.12 -3.82
C ILE A 40 5.12 1.55 -3.57
N THR A 41 3.81 1.78 -3.59
CA THR A 41 3.22 2.97 -2.97
C THR A 41 2.79 2.60 -1.55
N THR A 42 3.29 3.32 -0.55
CA THR A 42 2.94 3.08 0.84
C THR A 42 1.46 3.43 1.08
N LYS A 43 0.91 3.03 2.23
CA LYS A 43 -0.32 3.64 2.75
C LYS A 43 -0.13 5.15 2.81
N SER A 44 -1.16 5.92 2.49
CA SER A 44 -1.14 7.36 2.76
C SER A 44 -0.98 7.61 4.27
N ILE A 45 0.14 8.21 4.67
CA ILE A 45 0.50 8.45 6.07
C ILE A 45 0.32 9.94 6.38
N GLY A 46 -0.34 10.23 7.51
CA GLY A 46 -0.49 11.58 8.01
C GLY A 46 0.53 11.94 9.09
N PRO A 47 0.56 13.20 9.55
CA PRO A 47 1.45 13.62 10.64
C PRO A 47 1.11 12.97 11.99
N LYS A 48 -0.13 12.49 12.17
CA LYS A 48 -0.60 11.83 13.39
C LYS A 48 -1.25 10.50 13.06
N SER A 49 -1.15 9.57 14.00
CA SER A 49 -1.85 8.29 13.94
C SER A 49 -3.36 8.48 13.83
N ARG A 50 -4.00 7.62 13.05
CA ARG A 50 -5.45 7.56 12.86
C ARG A 50 -5.89 6.11 12.94
N THR A 51 -6.88 5.82 13.78
CA THR A 51 -7.46 4.48 13.87
C THR A 51 -8.26 4.10 12.62
N GLY A 52 -8.85 5.08 11.93
CA GLY A 52 -9.80 4.84 10.84
C GLY A 52 -11.23 4.65 11.35
N TYR A 53 -12.14 4.25 10.45
CA TYR A 53 -13.54 4.01 10.80
C TYR A 53 -13.73 2.64 11.47
N LYS A 54 -14.81 2.49 12.23
CA LYS A 54 -15.17 1.23 12.90
C LYS A 54 -15.45 0.14 11.86
N ASN A 55 -15.09 -1.09 12.19
CA ASN A 55 -15.39 -2.24 11.34
C ASN A 55 -16.88 -2.64 11.40
N PRO A 56 -17.43 -3.22 10.32
CA PRO A 56 -16.75 -3.52 9.05
C PRO A 56 -16.57 -2.26 8.18
N SER A 57 -15.32 -1.90 7.90
CA SER A 57 -14.95 -0.76 7.05
C SER A 57 -14.54 -1.19 5.64
N ILE A 58 -14.50 -2.49 5.39
CA ILE A 58 -14.23 -3.14 4.11
C ILE A 58 -15.19 -4.32 4.01
N ILE A 59 -15.85 -4.47 2.88
CA ILE A 59 -16.71 -5.61 2.57
C ILE A 59 -16.42 -6.10 1.15
N GLU A 60 -16.52 -7.40 0.92
CA GLU A 60 -16.49 -7.98 -0.42
C GLU A 60 -17.89 -7.86 -1.02
N VAL A 61 -18.00 -7.28 -2.22
CA VAL A 61 -19.29 -7.07 -2.92
C VAL A 61 -19.47 -8.00 -4.12
N TYR A 62 -18.38 -8.59 -4.59
CA TYR A 62 -18.30 -9.60 -5.65
C TYR A 62 -16.95 -10.34 -5.49
N PRO A 63 -16.78 -11.60 -5.94
CA PRO A 63 -15.51 -12.31 -5.81
C PRO A 63 -14.29 -11.46 -6.23
N GLY A 64 -13.38 -11.21 -5.30
CA GLY A 64 -12.18 -10.40 -5.49
C GLY A 64 -12.40 -8.88 -5.58
N THR A 65 -13.61 -8.40 -5.34
CA THR A 65 -13.99 -6.98 -5.44
C THR A 65 -14.48 -6.45 -4.10
N PHE A 66 -13.84 -5.40 -3.61
CA PHE A 66 -14.07 -4.85 -2.28
C PHE A 66 -14.56 -3.42 -2.32
N LEU A 67 -15.60 -3.12 -1.55
CA LEU A 67 -16.00 -1.76 -1.20
C LEU A 67 -15.36 -1.39 0.15
N ASN A 68 -14.75 -0.21 0.25
CA ASN A 68 -14.10 0.23 1.48
C ASN A 68 -14.40 1.67 1.86
N SER A 69 -14.37 1.92 3.17
CA SER A 69 -14.40 3.23 3.82
C SER A 69 -13.49 3.16 5.05
N VAL A 70 -12.19 3.04 4.84
CA VAL A 70 -11.21 2.82 5.93
C VAL A 70 -10.90 4.06 6.78
N GLY A 71 -11.33 5.26 6.36
CA GLY A 71 -11.15 6.49 7.14
C GLY A 71 -9.68 6.95 7.33
N LEU A 72 -8.78 6.58 6.41
CA LEU A 72 -7.34 6.84 6.48
C LEU A 72 -6.69 6.27 7.75
N GLY A 73 -7.08 5.06 8.17
CA GLY A 73 -6.40 4.35 9.26
C GLY A 73 -4.90 4.17 8.95
N ASN A 74 -4.01 4.73 9.76
CA ASN A 74 -2.56 4.73 9.54
C ASN A 74 -1.80 5.03 10.86
N PRO A 75 -0.54 4.59 11.02
CA PRO A 75 0.20 4.73 12.28
C PRO A 75 0.73 6.15 12.56
N GLY A 76 0.62 7.08 11.61
CA GLY A 76 1.32 8.37 11.65
C GLY A 76 2.76 8.26 11.18
N ILE A 77 3.37 9.39 10.78
CA ILE A 77 4.69 9.40 10.14
C ILE A 77 5.80 8.88 11.05
N ASP A 78 5.82 9.30 12.32
CA ASP A 78 6.88 8.95 13.26
C ASP A 78 6.97 7.43 13.48
N ASN A 79 5.82 6.76 13.56
CA ASN A 79 5.74 5.30 13.71
C ASN A 79 5.97 4.56 12.38
N PHE A 80 5.81 5.22 11.24
CA PHE A 80 5.96 4.59 9.92
C PHE A 80 7.42 4.55 9.45
N ILE A 81 8.22 5.53 9.83
CA ILE A 81 9.63 5.66 9.41
C ILE A 81 10.62 4.93 10.32
N THR A 82 10.19 4.48 11.50
CA THR A 82 10.92 3.55 12.38
C THR A 82 10.91 2.14 11.86
#